data_AF-A0A844ZDP6-F1
#
_entry.id   AF-A0A844ZDP6-F1
#
_cell.length_a   1.000
_cell.length_b   1.000
_cell.length_c   1.000
_cell.angle_alpha   90.00
_cell.angle_beta   90.00
_cell.angle_gamma   90.00
#
_symmetry.space_group_name_H-M   'P 1'
#
loop_
_entity.id
_entity.type
_entity.pdbx_description
1 polymer ?
#
loop_
_entity_poly.entity_id
_entity_poly.type
_entity_poly.pdbx_seq_one_letter_code
_entity_poly.pdbx_strand_id
1 'polypeptide(L)'
;MREEGEAFHEPEEGDIMAGDRRIARADTALPDWYASDAAYRPIPIVWFGGALVLQAIAQPAVAFVALSVLGLSAWIALILAALVTAVICRYVWAKGMAGAGAGWRWATILTLLLFLGITGLGLFA
;
A
#
# COMPACT_ATOMS: atom_id res chain seq x y z
N MET A 1 39.88 33.23 -12.29
CA MET A 1 39.23 32.91 -11.00
C MET A 1 38.29 34.06 -10.70
N ARG A 2 36.98 33.83 -10.72
CA ARG A 2 35.96 34.83 -10.39
C ARG A 2 35.39 34.40 -9.05
N GLU A 3 35.65 35.18 -8.01
CA GLU A 3 35.04 35.00 -6.70
C GLU A 3 33.57 35.40 -6.85
N GLU A 4 32.69 34.40 -6.92
CA GLU A 4 31.26 34.61 -6.77
C GLU A 4 31.00 34.77 -5.27
N GLY A 5 30.98 36.02 -4.81
CA GLY A 5 30.50 36.33 -3.48
C GLY A 5 29.06 35.85 -3.34
N GLU A 6 28.82 34.92 -2.43
CA GLU A 6 27.47 34.54 -2.03
C GLU A 6 26.74 35.82 -1.59
N ALA A 7 25.73 36.21 -2.37
CA ALA A 7 24.86 37.31 -2.01
C ALA A 7 24.10 36.90 -0.75
N PHE A 8 24.56 37.36 0.41
CA PHE A 8 23.79 37.31 1.65
C PHE A 8 22.51 38.12 1.41
N HIS A 9 21.41 37.41 1.17
CA HIS A 9 20.09 38.02 1.09
C HIS A 9 19.73 38.45 2.52
N GLU A 10 19.66 39.76 2.76
CA GLU A 10 19.23 40.27 4.05
C GLU A 10 17.82 39.73 4.38
N PRO A 11 17.57 39.24 5.61
CA PRO A 11 16.28 38.69 5.99
C PRO A 11 15.19 39.77 5.86
N GLU A 12 14.11 39.45 5.14
CA GLU A 12 13.01 40.40 4.94
C GLU A 12 12.13 40.49 6.20
N GLU A 13 11.47 41.64 6.38
CA GLU A 13 10.58 41.89 7.52
C GLU A 13 9.42 40.87 7.51
N GLY A 14 9.41 39.95 8.48
CA GLY A 14 8.46 38.84 8.58
C GLY A 14 9.06 37.44 8.40
N ASP A 15 10.37 37.33 8.13
CA ASP A 15 11.08 36.05 8.08
C ASP A 15 11.43 35.53 9.49
N ILE A 16 11.10 34.27 9.75
CA ILE A 16 11.51 33.55 10.95
C ILE A 16 12.77 32.75 10.62
N MET A 17 13.89 33.13 11.22
CA MET A 17 15.21 32.54 10.97
C MET A 17 15.61 31.55 12.08
N ALA A 18 16.31 30.46 11.75
CA ALA A 18 17.11 29.65 12.68
C ALA A 18 18.57 29.61 12.22
N GLY A 19 19.44 30.29 12.96
CA GLY A 19 20.81 30.54 12.50
C GLY A 19 20.76 31.31 11.18
N ASP A 20 21.53 30.86 10.20
CA ASP A 20 21.63 31.49 8.87
C ASP A 20 20.53 31.02 7.89
N ARG A 21 19.58 30.18 8.34
CA ARG A 21 18.53 29.62 7.48
C ARG A 21 17.14 30.16 7.83
N ARG A 22 16.39 30.58 6.80
CA ARG A 22 14.96 30.92 6.90
C ARG A 22 14.11 29.65 7.11
N ILE A 23 13.21 29.66 8.10
CA ILE A 23 12.33 28.53 8.46
C ILE A 23 10.89 28.74 7.99
N ALA A 24 10.42 29.98 8.04
CA ALA A 24 9.05 30.34 7.71
C ALA A 24 8.91 31.84 7.43
N ARG A 25 7.84 32.23 6.74
CA ARG A 25 7.36 33.62 6.68
C ARG A 25 6.12 33.77 7.53
N ALA A 26 5.97 34.87 8.26
CA ALA A 26 4.82 35.09 9.13
C ALA A 26 3.48 35.24 8.38
N ASP A 27 3.52 35.63 7.10
CA ASP A 27 2.37 35.77 6.19
C ASP A 27 2.04 34.47 5.42
N THR A 28 2.99 33.52 5.32
CA THR A 28 2.75 32.17 4.82
C THR A 28 2.61 31.23 6.02
N ALA A 29 1.36 30.98 6.44
CA ALA A 29 1.01 30.26 7.69
C ALA A 29 1.57 28.82 7.84
N LEU A 30 2.38 28.33 6.90
CA LEU A 30 2.95 27.01 6.90
C LEU A 30 4.47 27.11 6.77
N PRO A 31 5.23 26.56 7.73
CA PRO A 31 6.69 26.49 7.63
C PRO A 31 7.12 25.77 6.36
N ASP A 32 8.34 26.06 5.87
CA ASP A 32 8.87 25.47 4.62
C ASP A 32 8.98 23.93 4.66
N TRP A 33 8.97 23.36 5.87
CA TRP A 33 8.95 21.92 6.13
C TRP A 33 7.54 21.30 6.12
N TYR A 34 6.49 22.13 6.13
CA TYR A 34 5.11 21.68 6.05
C TYR A 34 4.71 21.52 4.59
N ALA A 35 4.94 20.32 4.05
CA ALA A 35 4.35 19.91 2.78
C ALA A 35 2.84 19.77 2.98
N SER A 36 2.10 20.84 2.63
CA SER A 36 0.63 20.94 2.71
C SER A 36 -0.14 19.85 1.94
N ASP A 37 0.54 18.97 1.21
CA ASP A 37 -0.12 18.02 0.31
C ASP A 37 0.59 16.65 0.25
N ALA A 38 0.88 16.07 1.41
CA ALA A 38 1.24 14.65 1.51
C ALA A 38 0.01 13.75 1.39
N ALA A 39 -0.87 14.01 0.40
CA ALA A 39 -1.90 13.05 0.05
C ALA A 39 -1.23 11.77 -0.45
N TYR A 40 -1.49 10.65 0.22
CA TYR A 40 -0.93 9.35 -0.17
C TYR A 40 -1.23 9.06 -1.64
N ARG A 41 -0.18 8.94 -2.45
CA ARG A 41 -0.28 8.48 -3.83
C ARG A 41 -0.25 6.96 -3.82
N PRO A 42 -1.30 6.27 -4.28
CA PRO A 42 -1.29 4.81 -4.26
C PRO A 42 -0.16 4.26 -5.14
N ILE A 43 0.76 3.52 -4.51
CA ILE A 43 1.87 2.87 -5.22
C ILE A 43 1.45 1.42 -5.53
N PRO A 44 1.27 1.02 -6.80
CA PRO A 44 0.73 -0.29 -7.16
C PRO A 44 1.49 -1.48 -6.57
N ILE A 45 2.83 -1.43 -6.55
CA ILE A 45 3.66 -2.52 -6.02
C ILE A 45 3.41 -2.79 -4.53
N VAL A 46 3.11 -1.75 -3.74
CA VAL A 46 2.80 -1.90 -2.31
C VAL A 46 1.50 -2.66 -2.12
N TRP A 47 0.48 -2.33 -2.90
CA TRP A 47 -0.82 -3.00 -2.83
C TRP A 47 -0.78 -4.42 -3.40
N PHE A 48 0.02 -4.65 -4.45
CA PHE A 48 0.31 -5.99 -4.95
C PHE A 48 1.02 -6.85 -3.89
N GLY A 49 2.11 -6.33 -3.30
CA GLY A 49 2.86 -7.03 -2.25
C GLY A 49 2.00 -7.32 -1.02
N GLY A 50 1.16 -6.36 -0.62
CA GLY A 50 0.17 -6.56 0.43
C GLY A 50 -0.83 -7.68 0.11
N ALA A 51 -1.38 -7.71 -1.11
CA ALA A 51 -2.27 -8.79 -1.55
C ALA A 51 -1.57 -10.16 -1.51
N LEU A 52 -0.32 -10.22 -1.97
CA LEU A 52 0.48 -11.45 -2.00
C LEU A 52 0.72 -11.97 -0.58
N VAL A 53 1.19 -11.12 0.33
CA VAL A 53 1.44 -11.51 1.74
C VAL A 53 0.14 -11.94 2.42
N LEU A 54 -0.94 -11.18 2.23
CA LEU A 54 -2.24 -11.54 2.78
C LEU A 54 -2.72 -12.90 2.24
N GLN A 55 -2.59 -13.19 0.95
CA GLN A 55 -2.98 -14.50 0.42
C GLN A 55 -2.10 -15.64 0.94
N ALA A 56 -0.78 -15.43 0.98
CA ALA A 56 0.16 -16.45 1.44
C ALA A 56 -0.11 -16.91 2.88
N ILE A 57 -0.65 -16.01 3.72
CA ILE A 57 -1.00 -16.31 5.11
C ILE A 57 -2.47 -16.75 5.23
N ALA A 58 -3.40 -16.01 4.62
CA ALA A 58 -4.82 -16.21 4.83
C ALA A 58 -5.33 -17.53 4.23
N GLN A 59 -4.83 -17.94 3.06
CA GLN A 59 -5.23 -19.21 2.45
C GLN A 59 -4.95 -20.43 3.34
N PRO A 60 -3.70 -20.69 3.78
CA PRO A 60 -3.42 -21.83 4.65
C PRO A 60 -4.10 -21.70 6.01
N ALA A 61 -4.23 -20.48 6.55
CA ALA A 61 -4.93 -20.25 7.81
C ALA A 61 -6.42 -20.63 7.72
N VAL A 62 -7.11 -20.22 6.65
CA VAL A 62 -8.51 -20.57 6.40
C VAL A 62 -8.67 -22.07 6.21
N ALA A 63 -7.82 -22.70 5.42
CA ALA A 63 -7.86 -24.15 5.20
C ALA A 63 -7.66 -24.92 6.51
N PHE A 64 -6.63 -24.56 7.29
CA PHE A 64 -6.34 -25.17 8.59
C PHE A 64 -7.50 -25.00 9.58
N VAL A 65 -8.04 -23.79 9.74
CA VAL A 65 -9.15 -23.53 10.65
C VAL A 65 -10.40 -24.27 10.20
N ALA A 66 -10.75 -24.21 8.91
CA ALA A 66 -11.96 -24.85 8.40
C ALA A 66 -11.92 -26.38 8.56
N LEU A 67 -10.80 -27.02 8.20
CA LEU A 67 -10.69 -28.48 8.23
C LEU A 67 -10.34 -29.02 9.62
N SER A 68 -9.32 -28.47 10.27
CA SER A 68 -8.73 -29.06 11.48
C SER A 68 -9.41 -28.58 12.76
N VAL A 69 -9.83 -27.32 12.82
CA VAL A 69 -10.44 -26.74 14.03
C VAL A 69 -11.96 -26.91 14.01
N LEU A 70 -12.59 -26.63 12.87
CA LEU A 70 -14.04 -26.63 12.73
C LEU A 70 -14.61 -27.93 12.15
N GLY A 71 -13.78 -28.81 11.57
CA GLY A 71 -14.22 -30.08 10.99
C GLY A 71 -15.15 -29.92 9.79
N LEU A 72 -15.05 -28.81 9.05
CA LEU A 72 -15.89 -28.54 7.88
C LEU A 72 -15.46 -29.38 6.68
N SER A 73 -16.36 -29.55 5.72
CA SER A 73 -16.05 -30.24 4.47
C SER A 73 -15.13 -29.41 3.56
N ALA A 74 -14.37 -30.08 2.69
CA ALA A 74 -13.46 -29.44 1.74
C ALA A 74 -14.17 -28.40 0.84
N TRP A 75 -15.41 -28.67 0.43
CA TRP A 75 -16.23 -27.72 -0.34
C TRP A 75 -16.53 -26.43 0.43
N ILE A 76 -16.88 -26.54 1.72
CA ILE A 76 -17.13 -25.36 2.56
C ILE A 76 -15.83 -24.59 2.78
N ALA A 77 -14.72 -25.29 3.03
CA ALA A 77 -13.40 -24.66 3.15
C ALA A 77 -13.01 -23.88 1.88
N LEU A 78 -13.27 -24.45 0.69
CA LEU A 78 -13.02 -23.76 -0.59
C LEU A 78 -13.88 -22.49 -0.74
N ILE A 79 -15.17 -22.55 -0.37
CA ILE A 79 -16.05 -21.38 -0.42
C ILE A 79 -15.52 -20.26 0.50
N LEU A 80 -15.09 -20.60 1.71
CA LEU A 80 -14.48 -19.65 2.65
C LEU A 80 -13.18 -19.07 2.11
N ALA A 81 -12.31 -19.90 1.52
CA ALA A 81 -11.07 -19.47 0.89
C ALA A 81 -11.30 -18.51 -0.29
N ALA A 82 -12.33 -18.77 -1.10
CA ALA A 82 -12.76 -17.89 -2.18
C ALA A 82 -13.34 -16.57 -1.66
N LEU A 83 -14.13 -16.61 -0.58
CA LEU A 83 -14.68 -15.42 0.06
C LEU A 83 -13.55 -14.52 0.62
N VAL A 84 -12.57 -15.10 1.31
CA VAL A 84 -11.41 -14.36 1.81
C VAL A 84 -10.61 -13.76 0.66
N THR A 85 -10.39 -14.51 -0.42
CA THR A 85 -9.77 -13.98 -1.65
C THR A 85 -10.52 -12.77 -2.20
N ALA A 86 -11.85 -12.83 -2.26
CA ALA A 86 -12.69 -11.73 -2.73
C ALA A 86 -12.60 -10.50 -1.82
N VAL A 87 -12.54 -10.69 -0.49
CA VAL A 87 -12.35 -9.60 0.48
C VAL A 87 -10.99 -8.92 0.28
N ILE A 88 -9.92 -9.70 0.13
CA ILE A 88 -8.57 -9.16 -0.15
C ILE A 88 -8.58 -8.38 -1.46
N CYS A 89 -9.16 -8.97 -2.52
CA CYS A 89 -9.29 -8.33 -3.83
C CYS A 89 -9.98 -6.96 -3.72
N ARG A 90 -11.16 -6.92 -3.07
CA ARG A 90 -11.95 -5.70 -2.87
C ARG A 90 -11.15 -4.64 -2.10
N TYR A 91 -10.43 -5.05 -1.07
CA TYR A 91 -9.64 -4.14 -0.24
C TYR A 91 -8.51 -3.48 -1.04
N VAL A 92 -7.72 -4.26 -1.78
CA VAL A 92 -6.59 -3.71 -2.56
C VAL A 92 -7.08 -2.91 -3.78
N TRP A 93 -8.24 -3.26 -4.34
CA TRP A 93 -8.88 -2.46 -5.39
C TRP A 93 -9.27 -1.08 -4.90
N ALA A 94 -9.94 -1.00 -3.75
CA ALA A 94 -10.40 0.26 -3.17
C ALA A 94 -9.25 1.19 -2.76
N LYS A 95 -8.07 0.64 -2.43
CA LYS A 95 -6.94 1.42 -1.92
C LYS A 95 -5.98 1.94 -2.99
N GLY A 96 -5.88 1.28 -4.14
CA GLY A 96 -4.93 1.73 -5.15
C GLY A 96 -4.87 0.92 -6.44
N MET A 97 -5.32 -0.33 -6.42
CA MET A 97 -5.21 -1.17 -7.62
C MET A 97 -6.14 -0.70 -8.75
N ALA A 98 -7.27 -0.07 -8.42
CA ALA A 98 -8.22 0.45 -9.41
C ALA A 98 -7.61 1.51 -10.34
N GLY A 99 -6.63 2.29 -9.86
CA GLY A 99 -5.91 3.31 -10.63
C GLY A 99 -4.59 2.81 -11.25
N ALA A 100 -4.15 1.59 -10.94
CA ALA A 100 -2.86 1.07 -11.39
C ALA A 100 -2.85 0.76 -12.90
N GLY A 101 -1.66 0.66 -13.50
CA GLY A 101 -1.51 0.18 -14.88
C GLY A 101 -2.01 -1.25 -15.07
N ALA A 102 -2.39 -1.62 -16.31
CA ALA A 102 -2.99 -2.92 -16.61
C ALA A 102 -2.14 -4.12 -16.14
N GLY A 103 -0.81 -4.03 -16.28
CA GLY A 103 0.11 -5.08 -15.82
C GLY A 103 -0.01 -5.37 -14.32
N TRP A 104 -0.11 -4.35 -13.48
CA TRP A 104 -0.28 -4.51 -12.03
C TRP A 104 -1.62 -5.12 -11.66
N ARG A 105 -2.70 -4.71 -12.35
CA ARG A 105 -4.04 -5.27 -12.14
C ARG A 105 -4.06 -6.77 -12.46
N TRP A 106 -3.50 -7.15 -13.61
CA TRP A 106 -3.41 -8.56 -14.01
C TRP A 106 -2.52 -9.37 -13.10
N ALA A 107 -1.33 -8.86 -12.75
CA ALA A 107 -0.43 -9.53 -11.81
C ALA A 107 -1.13 -9.81 -10.47
N THR A 108 -1.90 -8.84 -9.96
CA THR A 108 -2.66 -9.00 -8.71
C THR A 108 -3.74 -10.07 -8.86
N ILE A 109 -4.56 -10.02 -9.91
CA ILE A 109 -5.61 -11.02 -10.15
C ILE A 109 -5.01 -12.43 -10.27
N LEU A 110 -3.97 -12.59 -11.08
CA LEU A 110 -3.30 -13.88 -11.28
C LEU A 110 -2.71 -14.41 -9.97
N THR A 111 -2.11 -13.55 -9.15
CA THR A 111 -1.60 -13.94 -7.84
C THR A 111 -2.72 -14.40 -6.91
N LEU A 112 -3.82 -13.65 -6.84
CA LEU A 112 -4.98 -14.04 -6.02
C LEU A 112 -5.55 -15.39 -6.46
N LEU A 113 -5.70 -15.61 -7.77
CA LEU A 113 -6.21 -16.86 -8.32
C LEU A 113 -5.23 -18.02 -8.16
N LEU A 114 -3.92 -17.78 -8.26
CA LEU A 114 -2.89 -18.78 -8.05
C LEU A 114 -2.97 -19.36 -6.63
N PHE A 115 -2.99 -18.50 -5.61
CA PHE A 115 -3.07 -18.96 -4.22
C PHE A 115 -4.39 -19.65 -3.90
N LEU A 116 -5.51 -19.17 -4.45
CA LEU A 116 -6.80 -19.86 -4.35
C LEU A 116 -6.77 -21.22 -5.06
N GLY A 117 -6.14 -21.30 -6.23
CA GLY A 117 -5.97 -22.53 -7.01
C GLY A 117 -5.11 -23.56 -6.29
N ILE A 118 -3.97 -23.15 -5.71
CA ILE A 118 -3.13 -24.01 -4.87
C ILE A 118 -3.92 -24.55 -3.68
N THR A 119 -4.72 -23.70 -3.03
CA THR A 119 -5.57 -24.11 -1.91
C THR A 119 -6.63 -25.10 -2.35
N GLY A 120 -7.34 -24.83 -3.46
CA GLY A 120 -8.30 -25.75 -4.04
C GLY A 120 -7.66 -27.10 -4.36
N LEU A 121 -6.51 -27.12 -5.03
CA LEU A 121 -5.78 -28.35 -5.30
C LEU A 121 -5.41 -29.09 -4.00
N GLY A 122 -4.88 -28.40 -2.98
CA GLY A 122 -4.52 -29.02 -1.71
C GLY A 122 -5.70 -29.54 -0.88
N LEU A 123 -6.92 -29.07 -1.12
CA LEU A 123 -8.12 -29.56 -0.44
C LEU A 123 -8.68 -30.86 -1.05
N PHE A 124 -8.35 -31.16 -2.32
CA PHE A 124 -8.93 -32.27 -3.08
C PHE A 124 -7.91 -33.25 -3.69
N ALA A 125 -6.61 -32.98 -3.54
CA ALA A 125 -5.53 -33.89 -3.91
C ALA A 125 -5.21 -34.86 -2.76
#